data_AF-A0A517U4E1-F1
#
_entry.id   AF-A0A517U4E1-F1
#
_cell.length_a   1.000
_cell.length_b   1.000
_cell.length_c   1.000
_cell.angle_alpha   90.00
_cell.angle_beta   90.00
_cell.angle_gamma   90.00
#
_symmetry.space_group_name_H-M   'P 1'
#
loop_
_entity.id
_entity.type
_entity.pdbx_description
1 polymer ?
#
loop_
_entity_poly.entity_id
_entity_poly.type
_entity_poly.pdbx_seq_one_letter_code
_entity_poly.pdbx_strand_id
1 'polypeptide(L)'
;MNGNRATTAESPAPARSMGRSVRQLGSDVITLMELQAELLQVDLREWLHSFIRPLAALLGAAIILLATAPVALVSVGFLLAAKTELPLWGAMMTATLIGLLLAAASAGVGFWLVKRDRRVLQRFRTELRKNLQWLKETLRSAPAGNLD
;
A
#
# COMPACT_ATOMS: atom_id res chain seq x y z
N MET A 1 21.68 -18.18 -83.71
CA MET A 1 20.24 -18.09 -83.41
C MET A 1 19.97 -18.79 -82.09
N ASN A 2 19.23 -18.10 -81.21
CA ASN A 2 18.51 -18.54 -80.00
C ASN A 2 19.33 -19.27 -78.91
N GLY A 3 19.47 -18.77 -77.68
CA GLY A 3 18.56 -17.96 -76.88
C GLY A 3 17.85 -18.85 -75.88
N ASN A 4 18.34 -18.92 -74.63
CA ASN A 4 17.47 -19.20 -73.49
C ASN A 4 18.04 -18.59 -72.19
N ARG A 5 17.31 -17.58 -71.71
CA ARG A 5 17.47 -16.91 -70.42
C ARG A 5 16.72 -17.68 -69.33
N ALA A 6 17.28 -17.62 -68.13
CA ALA A 6 16.64 -17.46 -66.83
C ALA A 6 15.67 -18.54 -66.32
N THR A 7 16.00 -19.08 -65.14
CA THR A 7 15.13 -19.07 -63.96
C THR A 7 15.97 -19.15 -62.67
N THR A 8 16.46 -17.99 -62.21
CA THR A 8 16.75 -17.77 -60.78
C THR A 8 15.48 -17.27 -60.09
N ALA A 9 15.29 -17.68 -58.84
CA ALA A 9 14.25 -17.26 -57.88
C ALA A 9 12.88 -17.95 -58.09
N GLU A 10 12.14 -18.39 -57.07
CA GLU A 10 12.03 -17.94 -55.67
C GLU A 10 11.77 -19.11 -54.72
N SER A 11 12.42 -19.13 -53.56
CA SER A 11 12.04 -19.96 -52.42
C SER A 11 11.10 -19.14 -51.52
N PRO A 12 9.81 -19.49 -51.32
CA PRO A 12 8.88 -18.62 -50.62
C PRO A 12 8.84 -18.96 -49.13
N ALA A 13 9.81 -18.51 -48.32
CA ALA A 13 9.65 -18.62 -46.87
C ALA A 13 10.53 -17.70 -45.97
N PRO A 14 10.44 -16.35 -46.01
CA PRO A 14 10.93 -15.52 -44.91
C PRO A 14 9.86 -15.18 -43.86
N ALA A 15 8.59 -15.10 -44.25
CA ALA A 15 7.53 -14.58 -43.39
C ALA A 15 6.98 -15.59 -42.34
N ARG A 16 7.01 -16.89 -42.64
CA ARG A 16 6.47 -17.96 -41.76
C ARG A 16 7.45 -18.42 -40.67
N SER A 17 8.74 -18.11 -40.78
CA SER A 17 9.75 -18.42 -39.75
C SER A 17 9.77 -17.33 -38.68
N MET A 18 9.69 -16.06 -39.07
CA MET A 18 9.63 -14.91 -38.17
C MET A 18 8.42 -14.96 -37.22
N GLY A 19 7.25 -15.35 -37.73
CA GLY A 19 6.03 -15.50 -36.93
C GLY A 19 6.07 -16.63 -35.89
N ARG A 20 6.89 -17.67 -36.10
CA ARG A 20 7.08 -18.75 -35.12
C ARG A 20 8.00 -18.33 -33.98
N SER A 21 9.08 -17.60 -34.28
CA SER A 21 10.00 -17.09 -33.25
C SER A 21 9.31 -16.08 -32.32
N VAL A 22 8.44 -15.21 -32.85
CA VAL A 22 7.64 -14.28 -32.03
C VAL A 22 6.65 -15.02 -31.13
N ARG A 23 6.05 -16.12 -31.61
CA ARG A 23 5.13 -16.94 -30.81
C ARG A 23 5.85 -17.71 -29.69
N GLN A 24 7.07 -18.18 -29.96
CA GLN A 24 7.90 -18.88 -28.98
C GLN A 24 8.42 -17.92 -27.89
N LEU A 25 8.89 -16.72 -28.29
CA LEU A 25 9.27 -15.66 -27.34
C LEU A 25 8.08 -15.17 -26.51
N GLY A 26 6.88 -15.08 -27.09
CA GLY A 26 5.67 -14.74 -26.36
C GLY A 26 5.30 -15.79 -25.30
N SER A 27 5.49 -17.07 -25.59
CA SER A 27 5.28 -18.17 -24.64
C SER A 27 6.23 -18.06 -23.44
N ASP A 28 7.52 -17.85 -23.69
CA ASP A 28 8.51 -17.76 -22.62
C ASP A 28 8.30 -16.53 -21.72
N VAL A 29 7.87 -15.41 -22.29
CA VAL A 29 7.52 -14.19 -21.53
C VAL A 29 6.28 -14.42 -20.65
N ILE A 30 5.28 -15.15 -21.14
CA ILE A 30 4.09 -15.50 -20.34
C ILE A 30 4.48 -16.43 -19.17
N THR A 31 5.31 -17.44 -19.42
CA THR A 31 5.81 -18.34 -18.37
C THR A 31 6.66 -17.60 -17.32
N LEU A 32 7.47 -16.63 -17.74
CA LEU A 32 8.21 -15.76 -16.81
C LEU A 32 7.30 -14.84 -15.99
N MET A 33 6.20 -14.35 -16.56
CA MET A 33 5.21 -13.53 -15.85
C MET A 33 4.42 -14.35 -14.81
N GLU A 34 4.14 -15.61 -15.09
CA GLU A 34 3.47 -16.52 -14.16
C GLU A 34 4.34 -16.77 -12.92
N LEU A 35 5.64 -17.03 -13.14
CA LEU A 35 6.62 -17.13 -12.06
C LEU A 35 6.75 -15.83 -11.25
N GLN A 36 6.77 -14.68 -11.92
CA GLN A 36 6.85 -13.38 -11.24
C GLN A 36 5.57 -13.04 -10.46
N ALA A 37 4.40 -13.51 -10.92
CA ALA A 37 3.15 -13.35 -10.19
C ALA A 37 3.14 -14.19 -8.90
N GLU A 38 3.67 -15.41 -8.92
CA GLU A 38 3.83 -16.25 -7.72
C GLU A 38 4.79 -15.61 -6.70
N LEU A 39 5.94 -15.10 -7.16
CA LEU A 39 6.88 -14.36 -6.31
C LEU A 39 6.23 -13.10 -5.71
N LEU A 40 5.48 -12.34 -6.52
CA LEU A 40 4.80 -11.14 -6.05
C LEU A 40 3.71 -11.46 -5.02
N GLN A 41 3.00 -12.57 -5.16
CA GLN A 41 2.01 -13.02 -4.17
C GLN A 41 2.66 -13.36 -2.82
N VAL A 42 3.81 -14.04 -2.85
CA VAL A 42 4.59 -14.37 -1.65
C VAL A 42 5.10 -13.09 -0.99
N ASP A 43 5.69 -12.17 -1.75
CA ASP A 43 6.18 -10.88 -1.25
C ASP A 43 5.05 -10.04 -0.63
N LEU A 44 3.86 -10.03 -1.25
CA LEU A 44 2.70 -9.32 -0.71
C LEU A 44 2.23 -9.90 0.63
N ARG A 45 2.23 -11.24 0.73
CA ARG A 45 1.84 -11.95 1.97
C ARG A 45 2.83 -11.67 3.09
N GLU A 46 4.12 -11.73 2.80
CA GLU A 46 5.21 -11.42 3.74
C GLU A 46 5.10 -9.96 4.22
N TRP A 47 4.90 -9.02 3.30
CA TRP A 47 4.70 -7.60 3.59
C TRP A 47 3.47 -7.36 4.46
N LEU A 48 2.32 -7.95 4.10
CA LEU A 48 1.08 -7.84 4.88
C LEU A 48 1.25 -8.41 6.29
N HIS A 49 1.87 -9.57 6.45
CA HIS A 49 2.15 -10.16 7.76
C HIS A 49 3.06 -9.25 8.61
N SER A 50 4.05 -8.62 7.99
CA SER A 50 4.94 -7.66 8.67
C SER A 50 4.22 -6.38 9.10
N PHE A 51 3.17 -5.98 8.37
CA PHE A 51 2.42 -4.74 8.63
C PHE A 51 1.24 -4.95 9.60
N ILE A 52 0.59 -6.12 9.58
CA ILE A 52 -0.58 -6.40 10.42
C ILE A 52 -0.22 -6.41 11.91
N ARG A 53 0.92 -7.00 12.29
CA ARG A 53 1.37 -7.05 13.70
C ARG A 53 1.54 -5.65 14.32
N PRO A 54 2.35 -4.73 13.75
CA PRO A 54 2.49 -3.38 14.30
C PRO A 54 1.18 -2.59 14.22
N LEU A 55 0.38 -2.77 13.16
CA LEU A 55 -0.93 -2.12 13.06
C LEU A 55 -1.89 -2.57 14.16
N ALA A 56 -1.98 -3.87 14.43
CA ALA A 56 -2.80 -4.43 15.50
C ALA A 56 -2.34 -3.94 16.88
N ALA A 57 -1.02 -3.88 17.12
CA ALA A 57 -0.46 -3.32 18.34
C ALA A 57 -0.81 -1.83 18.51
N LEU A 58 -0.70 -1.03 17.45
CA LEU A 58 -1.09 0.39 17.47
C LEU A 58 -2.59 0.58 17.73
N LEU A 59 -3.44 -0.21 17.08
CA LEU A 59 -4.89 -0.17 17.31
C LEU A 59 -5.25 -0.59 18.74
N GLY A 60 -4.65 -1.66 19.25
CA GLY A 60 -4.83 -2.11 20.62
C GLY A 60 -4.41 -1.03 21.62
N ALA A 61 -3.24 -0.43 21.44
CA ALA A 61 -2.76 0.67 22.27
C ALA A 61 -3.71 1.89 22.20
N ALA A 62 -4.20 2.25 21.01
CA ALA A 62 -5.14 3.35 20.84
C ALA A 62 -6.47 3.12 21.55
N ILE A 63 -7.02 1.90 21.49
CA ILE A 63 -8.25 1.51 22.19
C ILE A 63 -8.05 1.60 23.71
N ILE A 64 -6.97 1.02 24.23
CA ILE A 64 -6.65 1.07 25.66
C ILE A 64 -6.48 2.52 26.13
N LEU A 65 -5.76 3.34 25.37
CA LEU A 65 -5.55 4.76 25.69
C LEU A 65 -6.89 5.50 25.71
N LEU A 66 -7.76 5.28 24.72
CA LEU A 66 -9.07 5.93 24.65
C LEU A 66 -9.99 5.50 25.80
N ALA A 67 -9.92 4.23 26.21
CA ALA A 67 -10.70 3.71 27.33
C ALA A 67 -10.21 4.22 28.70
N THR A 68 -8.89 4.38 28.85
CA THR A 68 -8.28 4.77 30.13
C THR A 68 -8.14 6.29 30.31
N ALA A 69 -8.08 7.07 29.22
CA ALA A 69 -7.92 8.53 29.30
C ALA A 69 -9.03 9.25 30.08
N PRO A 70 -10.34 8.94 29.91
CA PRO A 70 -11.40 9.55 30.71
C PRO A 70 -11.25 9.22 32.20
N VAL A 71 -10.94 7.96 32.51
CA VAL A 71 -10.74 7.50 33.89
C VAL A 71 -9.56 8.25 34.53
N ALA A 72 -8.44 8.36 33.81
CA ALA A 72 -7.28 9.11 34.26
C ALA A 72 -7.60 10.59 34.51
N LEU A 73 -8.33 11.26 33.60
CA LEU A 73 -8.74 12.65 33.78
C LEU A 73 -9.61 12.84 35.02
N VAL A 74 -10.58 11.94 35.23
CA VAL A 74 -11.45 11.95 36.41
C VAL A 74 -10.63 11.76 37.69
N SER A 75 -9.70 10.80 37.70
CA SER A 75 -8.79 10.59 38.84
C SER A 75 -7.95 11.82 39.15
N VAL A 76 -7.43 12.52 38.12
CA VAL A 76 -6.69 13.78 38.29
C VAL A 76 -7.60 14.87 38.87
N GLY A 77 -8.84 14.99 38.38
CA GLY A 77 -9.80 15.95 38.93
C GLY A 77 -10.11 15.70 40.40
N PHE A 78 -10.31 14.44 40.79
CA PHE A 78 -10.52 14.09 42.20
C PHE A 78 -9.27 14.37 43.06
N LEU A 79 -8.08 14.07 42.53
CA LEU A 79 -6.83 14.35 43.22
C LEU A 79 -6.63 15.86 43.44
N LEU A 80 -6.95 16.69 42.45
CA LEU A 80 -6.92 18.15 42.58
C LEU A 80 -7.91 18.61 43.65
N ALA A 81 -9.15 18.15 43.61
CA ALA A 81 -10.17 18.52 44.60
C ALA A 81 -9.77 18.11 46.03
N ALA A 82 -9.04 17.00 46.19
CA ALA A 82 -8.59 16.51 47.49
C ALA A 82 -7.34 17.23 48.02
N LYS A 83 -6.52 17.83 47.14
CA LYS A 83 -5.24 18.47 47.51
C LYS A 83 -5.27 19.99 47.44
N THR A 84 -6.35 20.57 46.97
CA THR A 84 -6.53 22.02 46.84
C THR A 84 -7.84 22.43 47.48
N GLU A 85 -8.03 23.71 47.74
CA GLU A 85 -9.30 24.26 48.22
C GLU A 85 -10.31 24.48 47.07
N LEU A 86 -10.04 23.94 45.88
CA LEU A 86 -10.92 24.10 44.74
C LEU A 86 -12.22 23.30 44.96
N PRO A 87 -13.38 23.88 44.62
CA PRO A 87 -14.60 23.10 44.54
C PRO A 87 -14.46 22.03 43.44
N LEU A 88 -15.20 20.91 43.58
CA LEU A 88 -15.10 19.75 42.68
C LEU A 88 -15.21 20.13 41.19
N TRP A 89 -16.14 21.03 40.85
CA TRP A 89 -16.31 21.51 39.48
C TRP A 89 -15.06 22.23 38.94
N GLY A 90 -14.39 23.03 39.78
CA GLY A 90 -13.19 23.77 39.42
C GLY A 90 -12.01 22.82 39.18
N ALA A 91 -11.85 21.82 40.04
CA ALA A 91 -10.84 20.78 39.87
C ALA A 91 -11.06 19.97 38.57
N MET A 92 -12.31 19.60 38.26
CA MET A 92 -12.65 18.87 37.04
C MET A 92 -12.43 19.70 35.76
N MET A 93 -12.78 20.98 35.79
CA MET A 93 -12.51 21.91 34.67
C MET A 93 -11.00 22.06 34.44
N THR A 94 -10.22 22.17 35.51
CA THR A 94 -8.76 22.29 35.41
C THR A 94 -8.14 21.02 34.81
N ALA A 95 -8.56 19.83 35.27
CA ALA A 95 -8.13 18.56 34.71
C ALA A 95 -8.51 18.42 33.22
N THR A 96 -9.72 18.85 32.85
CA THR A 96 -10.19 18.86 31.47
C THR A 96 -9.34 19.77 30.59
N LEU A 97 -9.03 20.99 31.06
CA LEU A 97 -8.19 21.95 30.33
C LEU A 97 -6.80 21.37 30.08
N ILE A 98 -6.18 20.77 31.10
CA ILE A 98 -4.86 20.11 30.98
C ILE A 98 -4.93 18.98 29.95
N GLY A 99 -5.93 18.11 30.05
CA GLY A 99 -6.14 17.02 29.09
C GLY A 99 -6.29 17.53 27.65
N LEU A 100 -7.07 18.60 27.45
CA LEU A 100 -7.29 19.19 26.14
C LEU A 100 -6.03 19.84 25.56
N LEU A 101 -5.22 20.50 26.39
CA LEU A 101 -3.93 21.06 25.98
C LEU A 101 -2.94 19.96 25.56
N LEU A 102 -2.86 18.86 26.31
CA LEU A 102 -2.03 17.71 25.98
C LEU A 102 -2.49 17.03 24.68
N ALA A 103 -3.81 16.88 24.50
CA ALA A 103 -4.38 16.32 23.28
C ALA A 103 -4.08 17.22 22.06
N ALA A 104 -4.27 18.54 22.19
CA ALA A 104 -3.98 19.50 21.14
C ALA A 104 -2.49 19.52 20.76
N ALA A 105 -1.59 19.49 21.75
CA ALA A 105 -0.15 19.42 21.53
C ALA A 105 0.24 18.13 20.78
N SER A 106 -0.29 16.98 21.22
CA SER A 106 -0.02 15.68 20.59
C SER A 106 -0.54 15.61 19.16
N ALA A 107 -1.77 16.08 18.93
CA ALA A 107 -2.35 16.18 17.58
C ALA A 107 -1.55 17.14 16.69
N GLY A 108 -1.09 18.27 17.23
CA GLY A 108 -0.25 19.24 16.55
C GLY A 108 1.09 18.64 16.11
N VAL A 109 1.78 17.92 17.01
CA VAL A 109 3.04 17.22 16.69
C VAL A 109 2.82 16.15 15.63
N GLY A 110 1.77 15.33 15.77
CA GLY A 110 1.42 14.30 14.78
C GLY A 110 1.13 14.90 13.40
N PHE A 111 0.33 15.96 13.35
CA PHE A 111 0.05 16.68 12.11
C PHE A 111 1.30 17.31 11.51
N TRP A 112 2.18 17.88 12.34
CA TRP A 112 3.45 18.46 11.90
C TRP A 112 4.38 17.41 11.30
N LEU A 113 4.52 16.24 11.93
CA LEU A 113 5.31 15.12 11.42
C LEU A 113 4.78 14.62 10.07
N VAL A 114 3.47 14.40 9.96
CA VAL A 114 2.83 13.98 8.70
C VAL A 114 3.00 15.05 7.61
N LYS A 115 2.88 16.34 7.97
CA LYS A 115 3.05 17.45 7.02
C LYS A 115 4.50 17.61 6.57
N ARG A 116 5.47 17.37 7.46
CA ARG A 116 6.91 17.39 7.16
C ARG A 116 7.28 16.28 6.17
N ASP A 117 6.70 15.08 6.34
CA ASP A 117 6.98 13.92 5.51
C ASP A 117 6.04 13.78 4.30
N ARG A 118 5.53 14.89 3.76
CA ARG A 118 4.73 14.89 2.52
C ARG A 118 5.45 14.24 1.33
N ARG A 119 6.78 14.25 1.31
CA ARG A 119 7.59 13.55 0.29
C ARG A 119 7.36 12.03 0.34
N VAL A 120 7.26 11.48 1.54
CA VAL A 120 6.99 10.05 1.76
C VAL A 120 5.58 9.71 1.28
N LEU A 121 4.59 10.54 1.59
CA LEU A 121 3.20 10.34 1.15
C LEU A 121 3.03 10.50 -0.38
N GLN A 122 3.75 11.43 -1.00
CA GLN A 122 3.77 11.60 -2.47
C GLN A 122 4.43 10.41 -3.15
N ARG A 123 5.53 9.90 -2.59
CA ARG A 123 6.21 8.69 -3.08
C ARG A 123 5.31 7.47 -2.97
N PHE A 124 4.69 7.24 -1.81
CA PHE A 124 3.71 6.16 -1.62
C PHE A 124 2.52 6.27 -2.58
N ARG A 125 1.96 7.46 -2.81
CA ARG A 125 0.86 7.65 -3.77
C ARG A 125 1.30 7.36 -5.21
N THR A 126 2.51 7.74 -5.56
CA THR A 126 3.07 7.50 -6.90
C THR A 126 3.33 6.02 -7.12
N GLU A 127 3.90 5.34 -6.12
CA GLU A 127 4.14 3.89 -6.13
C GLU A 127 2.83 3.10 -6.11
N LEU A 128 1.86 3.46 -5.26
CA LEU A 128 0.54 2.81 -5.22
C LEU A 128 -0.21 2.96 -6.56
N ARG A 129 -0.18 4.12 -7.21
CA ARG A 129 -0.79 4.31 -8.54
C ARG A 129 -0.12 3.46 -9.61
N LYS A 130 1.21 3.40 -9.60
CA LYS A 130 1.98 2.53 -10.51
C LYS A 130 1.64 1.06 -10.27
N ASN A 131 1.56 0.64 -9.01
CA ASN A 131 1.22 -0.73 -8.63
C ASN A 131 -0.23 -1.09 -9.00
N LEU A 132 -1.19 -0.16 -8.81
CA LEU A 132 -2.59 -0.37 -9.22
C LEU A 132 -2.74 -0.42 -10.75
N GLN A 133 -1.99 0.42 -11.46
CA GLN A 133 -2.01 0.43 -12.93
C GLN A 133 -1.42 -0.86 -13.48
N TRP A 134 -0.28 -1.30 -12.94
CA TRP A 134 0.29 -2.62 -13.24
C TRP A 134 -0.72 -3.74 -12.95
N LEU A 135 -1.34 -3.77 -11.77
CA LEU A 135 -2.34 -4.80 -11.42
C LEU A 135 -3.53 -4.78 -12.39
N LYS A 136 -3.99 -3.59 -12.80
CA LYS A 136 -5.10 -3.44 -13.75
C LYS A 136 -4.72 -3.86 -15.17
N GLU A 137 -3.50 -3.58 -15.61
CA GLU A 137 -2.95 -4.07 -16.87
C GLU A 137 -2.85 -5.60 -16.82
N THR A 138 -2.28 -6.17 -15.75
CA THR A 138 -2.18 -7.62 -15.53
C THR A 138 -3.54 -8.31 -15.55
N LEU A 139 -4.56 -7.75 -14.89
CA LEU A 139 -5.92 -8.31 -14.87
C LEU A 139 -6.68 -8.14 -16.20
N ARG A 140 -6.39 -7.09 -16.98
CA ARG A 140 -6.98 -6.90 -18.33
C ARG A 140 -6.28 -7.73 -19.39
N SER A 141 -5.01 -8.03 -19.20
CA SER A 141 -4.21 -8.91 -20.06
C SER A 141 -4.39 -10.39 -19.74
N ALA A 142 -5.09 -10.74 -18.64
CA ALA A 142 -5.58 -12.09 -18.40
C ALA A 142 -6.65 -12.42 -19.46
N PRO A 143 -6.39 -13.32 -20.42
CA PRO A 143 -7.39 -13.72 -21.39
C PRO A 143 -8.49 -14.43 -20.61
N ALA A 144 -9.73 -13.93 -20.70
CA ALA A 144 -10.89 -14.74 -20.35
C ALA A 144 -10.73 -16.05 -21.12
N GLY A 145 -10.60 -17.15 -20.38
CA GLY A 145 -10.54 -18.48 -20.96
C GLY A 145 -11.72 -18.65 -21.89
N ASN A 146 -11.44 -18.70 -23.19
CA ASN A 146 -12.28 -19.45 -24.11
C ASN A 146 -12.05 -20.90 -23.72
N LEU A 147 -12.90 -21.35 -22.79
CA LEU A 147 -13.12 -22.74 -22.47
C LEU A 147 -13.77 -23.36 -23.71
N ASP A 148 -12.94 -23.96 -24.57
CA ASP A 148 -13.37 -25.01 -25.48
C ASP A 148 -13.32 -26.36 -24.73
#